data_AF-A0A399YET9-F1
#
_entry.id   AF-A0A399YET9-F1
#
_cell.length_a   1.000
_cell.length_b   1.000
_cell.length_c   1.000
_cell.angle_alpha   90.00
_cell.angle_beta   90.00
_cell.angle_gamma   90.00
#
_symmetry.space_group_name_H-M   'P 1'
#
loop_
_entity.id
_entity.type
_entity.pdbx_description
1 polymer ?
#
loop_
_entity_poly.entity_id
_entity_poly.type
_entity_poly.pdbx_seq_one_letter_code
_entity_poly.pdbx_strand_id
1 'polypeptide(L)'
;FVATAARDLPDYFVEWPARGMVRFLYHADVEDVADFIRRDPAAPWPADFGITGLLAGPWNRIALEMALGDADVRPRWYNPERALLLWPDISFNGYPEVDSPYDGAWALLPQDAQPDGDYTLARVAPDAASLGEGQLWLNEAPICFANGLCWVAAGYNPASGVLELEWRIEGDLALPEIPLISNPPPPGVYSGPRLAVFAQLLDGDGNFLIGDDGLWVDPETLRDGDVFRQRHYLSAPDGRVPATIAFGLYDPLTGERWRTADGADQLRLELMEQ
;
A
#
# COMPACT_ATOMS: atom_id res chain seq x y z
N PHE A 1 -6.60 -29.62 -38.94
CA PHE A 1 -5.27 -29.64 -38.29
C PHE A 1 -4.43 -28.44 -38.70
N VAL A 2 -3.96 -28.31 -39.94
CA VAL A 2 -3.11 -27.16 -40.36
C VAL A 2 -3.81 -25.80 -40.21
N ALA A 3 -5.07 -25.68 -40.64
CA ALA A 3 -5.83 -24.42 -40.52
C ALA A 3 -6.16 -24.04 -39.06
N THR A 4 -6.35 -25.03 -38.19
CA THR A 4 -6.61 -24.83 -36.76
C THR A 4 -5.33 -24.42 -36.04
N ALA A 5 -4.20 -25.06 -36.34
CA ALA A 5 -2.90 -24.71 -35.77
C ALA A 5 -2.41 -23.32 -36.23
N ALA A 6 -2.66 -22.93 -37.47
CA ALA A 6 -2.28 -21.61 -37.98
C ALA A 6 -2.99 -20.45 -37.28
N ARG A 7 -4.21 -20.67 -36.76
CA ARG A 7 -4.95 -19.70 -35.94
C ARG A 7 -4.60 -19.84 -34.47
N ASP A 8 -4.65 -21.06 -33.94
CA ASP A 8 -4.60 -21.29 -32.50
C ASP A 8 -3.17 -21.19 -31.93
N LEU A 9 -2.10 -21.39 -32.73
CA LEU A 9 -0.73 -21.25 -32.23
C LEU A 9 -0.36 -19.79 -31.93
N PRO A 10 -0.58 -18.81 -32.83
CA PRO A 10 -0.42 -17.39 -32.47
C PRO A 10 -1.30 -16.98 -31.29
N ASP A 11 -2.57 -17.40 -31.29
CA ASP A 11 -3.50 -17.09 -30.20
C ASP A 11 -2.98 -17.64 -28.86
N TYR A 12 -2.54 -18.89 -28.82
CA TYR A 12 -2.11 -19.57 -27.60
C TYR A 12 -0.75 -19.08 -27.07
N PHE A 13 0.21 -18.81 -27.96
CA PHE A 13 1.59 -18.46 -27.57
C PHE A 13 1.88 -16.96 -27.55
N VAL A 14 1.03 -16.13 -28.15
CA VAL A 14 1.25 -14.68 -28.24
C VAL A 14 0.05 -13.90 -27.72
N GLU A 15 -1.15 -14.13 -28.24
CA GLU A 15 -2.30 -13.31 -27.85
C GLU A 15 -2.79 -13.59 -26.43
N TRP A 16 -2.96 -14.86 -26.04
CA TRP A 16 -3.49 -15.22 -24.73
C TRP A 16 -2.53 -14.84 -23.60
N PRO A 17 -1.21 -15.11 -23.67
CA PRO A 17 -0.27 -14.66 -22.65
C PRO A 17 -0.21 -13.13 -22.50
N ALA A 18 -0.58 -12.37 -23.52
CA ALA A 18 -0.66 -10.91 -23.46
C ALA A 18 -1.97 -10.38 -22.86
N ARG A 19 -3.01 -11.21 -22.66
CA ARG A 19 -4.29 -10.77 -22.07
C ARG A 19 -4.15 -10.61 -20.55
N GLY A 20 -4.63 -9.49 -20.02
CA GLY A 20 -4.52 -9.13 -18.60
C GLY A 20 -4.95 -10.22 -17.61
N MET A 21 -6.04 -10.96 -17.88
CA MET A 21 -6.47 -12.05 -16.98
C MET A 21 -5.51 -13.26 -16.97
N VAL A 22 -4.87 -13.55 -18.10
CA VAL A 22 -3.87 -14.62 -18.21
C VAL A 22 -2.59 -14.15 -17.53
N ARG A 23 -2.13 -12.93 -17.80
CA ARG A 23 -0.97 -12.32 -17.13
C ARG A 23 -1.12 -12.32 -15.61
N PHE A 24 -2.29 -11.91 -15.12
CA PHE A 24 -2.63 -11.94 -13.70
C PHE A 24 -2.55 -13.36 -13.12
N LEU A 25 -3.18 -14.36 -13.76
CA LEU A 25 -3.17 -15.75 -13.30
C LEU A 25 -1.76 -16.37 -13.29
N TYR A 26 -0.90 -15.96 -14.21
CA TYR A 26 0.48 -16.45 -14.31
C TYR A 26 1.50 -15.55 -13.63
N HIS A 27 1.07 -14.49 -12.93
CA HIS A 27 1.94 -13.50 -12.32
C HIS A 27 3.00 -12.91 -13.29
N ALA A 28 2.66 -12.78 -14.58
CA ALA A 28 3.60 -12.37 -15.62
C ALA A 28 4.20 -10.97 -15.36
N ASP A 29 3.40 -10.05 -14.81
CA ASP A 29 3.84 -8.69 -14.47
C ASP A 29 4.92 -8.69 -13.38
N VAL A 30 4.89 -9.70 -12.50
CA VAL A 30 5.88 -9.91 -11.44
C VAL A 30 7.15 -10.52 -12.00
N GLU A 31 7.02 -11.45 -12.96
CA GLU A 31 8.16 -12.02 -13.69
C GLU A 31 8.92 -10.93 -14.48
N ASP A 32 8.22 -9.98 -15.10
CA ASP A 32 8.86 -8.87 -15.83
C ASP A 32 9.72 -8.00 -14.90
N VAL A 33 9.27 -7.75 -13.66
CA VAL A 33 10.06 -7.06 -12.63
C VAL A 33 11.28 -7.88 -12.22
N ALA A 34 11.11 -9.19 -12.01
CA ALA A 34 12.21 -10.07 -11.65
C ALA A 34 13.25 -10.17 -12.76
N ASP A 35 12.83 -10.33 -14.02
CA ASP A 35 13.70 -10.34 -15.20
C ASP A 35 14.45 -9.02 -15.34
N PHE A 36 13.77 -7.89 -15.12
CA PHE A 36 14.40 -6.56 -15.11
C PHE A 36 15.54 -6.47 -14.10
N ILE A 37 15.31 -6.92 -12.85
CA ILE A 37 16.32 -6.92 -11.78
C ILE A 37 17.47 -7.87 -12.11
N ARG A 38 17.15 -9.08 -12.61
CA ARG A 38 18.15 -10.11 -12.95
C ARG A 38 18.99 -9.77 -14.19
N ARG A 39 18.50 -8.91 -15.09
CA ARG A 39 19.18 -8.54 -16.35
C ARG A 39 20.50 -7.82 -16.13
N ASP A 40 20.55 -6.94 -15.13
CA ASP A 40 21.77 -6.22 -14.75
C ASP A 40 21.94 -6.18 -13.23
N PRO A 41 22.49 -7.25 -12.62
CA PRO A 41 22.72 -7.30 -11.17
C PRO A 41 23.76 -6.28 -10.68
N ALA A 42 24.54 -5.69 -11.59
CA ALA A 42 25.55 -4.68 -11.27
C ALA A 42 25.00 -3.25 -11.40
N ALA A 43 23.80 -3.08 -11.97
CA ALA A 43 23.13 -1.79 -11.99
C ALA A 43 22.83 -1.33 -10.55
N PRO A 44 22.86 -0.01 -10.31
CA PRO A 44 22.64 0.56 -8.98
C PRO A 44 21.13 0.60 -8.64
N TRP A 45 20.43 -0.51 -8.81
CA TRP A 45 19.06 -0.64 -8.32
C TRP A 45 19.11 -0.58 -6.79
N PRO A 46 18.24 0.19 -6.13
CA PRO A 46 18.16 0.12 -4.69
C PRO A 46 17.72 -1.30 -4.30
N ALA A 47 18.38 -1.89 -3.30
CA ALA A 47 17.93 -3.15 -2.71
C ALA A 47 16.54 -3.00 -2.07
N ASP A 48 16.14 -1.77 -1.76
CA ASP A 48 14.88 -1.41 -1.15
C ASP A 48 14.02 -0.62 -2.15
N PHE A 49 12.84 -1.16 -2.50
CA PHE A 49 11.91 -0.48 -3.41
C PHE A 49 10.46 -0.84 -3.10
N GLY A 50 9.52 -0.01 -3.56
CA GLY A 50 8.10 -0.31 -3.55
C GLY A 50 7.63 -1.00 -4.84
N ILE A 51 6.49 -1.68 -4.76
CA ILE A 51 5.80 -2.26 -5.90
C ILE A 51 4.29 -2.08 -5.71
N THR A 52 3.64 -1.50 -6.71
CA THR A 52 2.18 -1.31 -6.67
C THR A 52 1.46 -2.64 -6.88
N GLY A 53 0.35 -2.86 -6.20
CA GLY A 53 -0.51 -4.03 -6.39
C GLY A 53 -1.78 -3.98 -5.54
N LEU A 54 -2.82 -4.73 -5.90
CA LEU A 54 -4.12 -4.69 -5.20
C LEU A 54 -4.12 -5.35 -3.82
N LEU A 55 -3.00 -5.93 -3.39
CA LEU A 55 -2.88 -6.67 -2.13
C LEU A 55 -3.92 -7.80 -1.99
N ALA A 56 -4.24 -8.48 -3.09
CA ALA A 56 -5.18 -9.60 -3.15
C ALA A 56 -4.58 -10.91 -2.59
N GLY A 57 -3.98 -10.83 -1.41
CA GLY A 57 -3.25 -11.91 -0.74
C GLY A 57 -1.75 -11.94 -1.03
N PRO A 58 -1.01 -12.88 -0.40
CA PRO A 58 0.46 -12.91 -0.43
C PRO A 58 1.04 -13.49 -1.73
N TRP A 59 0.20 -13.92 -2.68
CA TRP A 59 0.64 -14.72 -3.82
C TRP A 59 1.52 -13.97 -4.82
N ASN A 60 1.26 -12.69 -5.07
CA ASN A 60 2.15 -11.86 -5.90
C ASN A 60 3.53 -11.70 -5.25
N ARG A 61 3.57 -11.51 -3.92
CA ARG A 61 4.81 -11.43 -3.16
C ARG A 61 5.60 -12.73 -3.25
N ILE A 62 4.95 -13.88 -3.04
CA ILE A 62 5.60 -15.20 -3.12
C ILE A 62 6.08 -15.50 -4.55
N ALA A 63 5.28 -15.17 -5.56
CA ALA A 63 5.69 -15.33 -6.96
C ALA A 63 6.96 -14.50 -7.26
N LEU A 64 7.01 -13.25 -6.77
CA LEU A 64 8.19 -12.40 -6.92
C LEU A 64 9.41 -12.99 -6.22
N GLU A 65 9.25 -13.42 -4.97
CA GLU A 65 10.32 -14.06 -4.19
C GLU A 65 10.90 -15.28 -4.93
N MET A 66 10.03 -16.11 -5.52
CA MET A 66 10.47 -17.27 -6.32
C MET A 66 11.19 -16.85 -7.61
N ALA A 67 10.68 -15.84 -8.32
CA ALA A 67 11.23 -15.36 -9.58
C ALA A 67 12.57 -14.62 -9.41
N LEU A 68 12.79 -13.96 -8.27
CA LEU A 68 14.02 -13.25 -7.93
C LEU A 68 15.19 -14.18 -7.60
N GLY A 69 14.91 -15.38 -7.06
CA GLY A 69 15.94 -16.34 -6.65
C GLY A 69 16.86 -15.77 -5.57
N ASP A 70 18.17 -15.72 -5.84
CA ASP A 70 19.19 -15.24 -4.89
C ASP A 70 19.43 -13.72 -4.94
N ALA A 71 18.57 -12.95 -5.63
CA ALA A 71 18.70 -11.50 -5.69
C ALA A 71 18.50 -10.86 -4.30
N ASP A 72 19.48 -10.07 -3.86
CA ASP A 72 19.43 -9.37 -2.56
C ASP A 72 18.59 -8.08 -2.65
N VAL A 73 17.28 -8.25 -2.83
CA VAL A 73 16.31 -7.17 -2.93
C VAL A 73 15.13 -7.39 -1.99
N ARG A 74 14.45 -6.29 -1.65
CA ARG A 74 13.49 -6.19 -0.56
C ARG A 74 12.29 -5.34 -1.01
N PRO A 75 11.34 -5.92 -1.76
CA PRO A 75 10.16 -5.19 -2.26
C PRO A 75 9.17 -4.87 -1.13
N ARG A 76 8.52 -3.69 -1.18
CA ARG A 76 7.37 -3.29 -0.35
C ARG A 76 6.11 -3.24 -1.19
N TRP A 77 5.13 -4.06 -0.87
CA TRP A 77 3.88 -4.08 -1.64
C TRP A 77 2.89 -3.06 -1.09
N TYR A 78 2.24 -2.30 -1.97
CA TYR A 78 1.22 -1.34 -1.57
C TYR A 78 0.14 -1.14 -2.63
N ASN A 79 -1.07 -0.81 -2.19
CA ASN A 79 -2.17 -0.46 -3.10
C ASN A 79 -2.10 1.04 -3.45
N PRO A 80 -1.84 1.41 -4.73
CA PRO A 80 -1.67 2.79 -5.14
C PRO A 80 -2.97 3.62 -5.06
N GLU A 81 -4.16 3.01 -5.01
CA GLU A 81 -5.42 3.73 -4.83
C GLU A 81 -5.48 4.44 -3.47
N ARG A 82 -4.71 3.95 -2.49
CA ARG A 82 -4.89 4.27 -1.07
C ARG A 82 -3.58 4.49 -0.30
N ALA A 83 -2.43 4.16 -0.86
CA ALA A 83 -1.13 4.35 -0.22
C ALA A 83 -0.04 4.79 -1.21
N LEU A 84 0.97 5.46 -0.67
CA LEU A 84 2.19 5.86 -1.35
C LEU A 84 3.39 5.55 -0.46
N LEU A 85 4.35 4.77 -0.96
CA LEU A 85 5.60 4.54 -0.26
C LEU A 85 6.53 5.75 -0.43
N LEU A 86 6.88 6.41 0.68
CA LEU A 86 7.73 7.61 0.69
C LEU A 86 9.20 7.26 0.95
N TRP A 87 9.45 6.21 1.73
CA TRP A 87 10.77 5.64 1.92
C TRP A 87 10.67 4.10 2.04
N PRO A 88 11.40 3.33 1.23
CA PRO A 88 12.22 3.76 0.08
C PRO A 88 11.41 4.55 -0.95
N ASP A 89 12.04 5.53 -1.60
CA ASP A 89 11.37 6.50 -2.47
C ASP A 89 11.24 6.05 -3.93
N ILE A 90 11.74 4.86 -4.26
CA ILE A 90 11.71 4.26 -5.60
C ILE A 90 10.69 3.12 -5.60
N SER A 91 9.85 3.07 -6.63
CA SER A 91 8.87 2.00 -6.81
C SER A 91 8.73 1.57 -8.27
N PHE A 92 8.44 0.28 -8.47
CA PHE A 92 7.78 -0.20 -9.68
C PHE A 92 6.29 0.15 -9.55
N ASN A 93 5.82 1.11 -10.35
CA ASN A 93 4.45 1.60 -10.31
C ASN A 93 3.72 1.38 -11.66
N GLY A 94 2.43 1.66 -11.69
CA GLY A 94 1.62 1.64 -12.92
C GLY A 94 0.82 0.35 -13.15
N TYR A 95 1.13 -0.72 -12.41
CA TYR A 95 0.35 -1.96 -12.46
C TYR A 95 -0.23 -2.36 -11.09
N PRO A 96 -1.49 -2.84 -11.03
CA PRO A 96 -2.45 -2.76 -12.14
C PRO A 96 -2.83 -1.32 -12.43
N GLU A 97 -3.29 -1.08 -13.66
CA GLU A 97 -3.82 0.22 -14.06
C GLU A 97 -5.10 0.49 -13.26
N VAL A 98 -5.00 1.42 -12.32
CA VAL A 98 -6.08 1.87 -11.43
C VAL A 98 -5.99 3.38 -11.29
N ASP A 99 -7.12 4.02 -11.00
CA ASP A 99 -7.16 5.45 -10.70
C ASP A 99 -6.45 5.70 -9.36
N SER A 100 -5.23 6.22 -9.41
CA SER A 100 -4.47 6.50 -8.20
C SER A 100 -4.47 8.00 -7.88
N PRO A 101 -4.75 8.39 -6.64
CA PRO A 101 -4.63 9.79 -6.22
C PRO A 101 -3.19 10.32 -6.23
N TYR A 102 -2.21 9.44 -6.47
CA TYR A 102 -0.78 9.72 -6.43
C TYR A 102 -0.14 9.69 -7.82
N ASP A 103 -0.92 9.71 -8.91
CA ASP A 103 -0.37 9.64 -10.28
C ASP A 103 0.58 10.81 -10.60
N GLY A 104 0.33 11.99 -10.02
CA GLY A 104 1.21 13.15 -10.11
C GLY A 104 2.45 13.09 -9.22
N ALA A 105 2.62 12.03 -8.42
CA ALA A 105 3.66 11.94 -7.40
C ALA A 105 5.01 11.43 -7.93
N TRP A 106 5.13 11.10 -9.22
CA TRP A 106 6.23 10.32 -9.74
C TRP A 106 7.14 11.09 -10.69
N ALA A 107 8.44 10.97 -10.50
CA ALA A 107 9.48 11.37 -11.43
C ALA A 107 10.16 10.13 -12.02
N LEU A 108 10.12 9.99 -13.34
CA LEU A 108 10.76 8.88 -14.05
C LEU A 108 12.28 8.89 -13.82
N LEU A 109 12.85 7.71 -13.60
CA LEU A 109 14.29 7.57 -13.49
C LEU A 109 14.94 7.57 -14.90
N PRO A 110 16.15 8.16 -15.05
CA PRO A 110 16.79 8.36 -16.36
C PRO A 110 17.43 7.11 -16.99
N GLN A 111 17.35 5.93 -16.36
CA GLN A 111 17.71 4.66 -17.00
C GLN A 111 16.55 4.16 -17.87
N ASP A 112 16.74 3.10 -18.67
CA ASP A 112 15.65 2.41 -19.38
C ASP A 112 14.66 1.81 -18.36
N ALA A 113 13.84 2.68 -17.74
CA ALA A 113 13.08 2.45 -16.52
C ALA A 113 11.82 1.60 -16.74
N GLN A 114 11.73 0.96 -17.90
CA GLN A 114 10.58 0.21 -18.33
C GLN A 114 10.97 -1.28 -18.43
N PRO A 115 10.54 -2.11 -17.46
CA PRO A 115 10.36 -3.54 -17.66
C PRO A 115 9.59 -3.84 -18.96
N ASP A 116 9.66 -5.09 -19.44
CA ASP A 116 8.96 -5.50 -20.67
C ASP A 116 7.40 -5.48 -20.52
N GLY A 117 6.90 -5.26 -19.30
CA GLY A 117 5.49 -5.17 -18.95
C GLY A 117 5.00 -3.77 -18.57
N ASP A 118 3.89 -3.72 -17.83
CA ASP A 118 3.15 -2.48 -17.52
C ASP A 118 3.75 -1.66 -16.36
N TYR A 119 4.67 -2.25 -15.59
CA TYR A 119 5.36 -1.51 -14.54
C TYR A 119 6.32 -0.47 -15.12
N THR A 120 6.50 0.63 -14.41
CA THR A 120 7.53 1.64 -14.65
C THR A 120 8.28 1.91 -13.35
N LEU A 121 9.61 1.97 -13.43
CA LEU A 121 10.44 2.34 -12.28
C LEU A 121 10.51 3.86 -12.14
N ALA A 122 9.97 4.39 -11.06
CA ALA A 122 9.97 5.82 -10.79
C ALA A 122 10.33 6.12 -9.34
N ARG A 123 10.66 7.38 -9.09
CA ARG A 123 10.90 7.92 -7.75
C ARG A 123 9.78 8.88 -7.35
N VAL A 124 9.43 8.91 -6.08
CA VAL A 124 8.52 9.94 -5.53
C VAL A 124 9.13 11.33 -5.69
N ALA A 125 8.42 12.22 -6.36
CA ALA A 125 8.82 13.60 -6.57
C ALA A 125 8.85 14.35 -5.21
N PRO A 126 9.84 15.24 -4.96
CA PRO A 126 9.99 15.91 -3.67
C PRO A 126 8.78 16.72 -3.21
N ASP A 127 8.03 17.29 -4.14
CA ASP A 127 6.79 18.03 -3.88
C ASP A 127 5.64 17.12 -3.44
N ALA A 128 5.56 15.92 -4.00
CA ALA A 128 4.58 14.91 -3.64
C ALA A 128 4.82 14.29 -2.25
N ALA A 129 6.03 14.43 -1.71
CA ALA A 129 6.33 14.04 -0.33
C ALA A 129 5.66 14.97 0.72
N SER A 130 5.10 16.12 0.32
CA SER A 130 4.39 17.00 1.25
C SER A 130 2.93 16.56 1.42
N LEU A 131 2.39 16.67 2.65
CA LEU A 131 0.95 16.45 2.90
C LEU A 131 0.13 17.47 2.11
N GLY A 132 -1.06 17.05 1.65
CA GLY A 132 -1.96 17.86 0.85
C GLY A 132 -2.56 19.08 1.57
N GLU A 133 -3.47 19.77 0.89
CA GLU A 133 -4.19 20.93 1.44
C GLU A 133 -5.12 20.53 2.61
N GLY A 134 -5.30 21.42 3.58
CA GLY A 134 -6.23 21.22 4.70
C GLY A 134 -5.64 21.63 6.04
N GLN A 135 -6.27 21.16 7.12
CA GLN A 135 -5.68 21.24 8.46
C GLN A 135 -4.58 20.19 8.58
N LEU A 136 -3.41 20.60 9.06
CA LEU A 136 -2.24 19.75 9.21
C LEU A 136 -1.88 19.56 10.68
N TRP A 137 -1.47 18.34 11.02
CA TRP A 137 -0.88 18.00 12.31
C TRP A 137 0.47 17.35 12.07
N LEU A 138 1.52 17.98 12.58
CA LEU A 138 2.89 17.52 12.47
C LEU A 138 3.39 17.20 13.88
N ASN A 139 4.02 16.04 14.06
CA ASN A 139 4.71 15.74 15.31
C ASN A 139 6.20 16.02 15.18
N GLU A 140 6.78 16.67 16.20
CA GLU A 140 8.23 16.80 16.31
C GLU A 140 8.91 15.44 16.51
N ALA A 141 8.21 14.50 17.16
CA ALA A 141 8.64 13.12 17.36
C ALA A 141 7.47 12.16 17.12
N PRO A 142 7.65 11.05 16.38
CA PRO A 142 6.55 10.14 16.09
C PRO A 142 5.94 9.47 17.32
N ILE A 143 4.63 9.22 17.26
CA ILE A 143 3.88 8.54 18.30
C ILE A 143 3.72 7.08 17.91
N CYS A 144 4.38 6.20 18.64
CA CYS A 144 4.48 4.78 18.32
C CYS A 144 3.43 3.93 19.02
N PHE A 145 2.81 3.04 18.25
CA PHE A 145 2.08 1.90 18.77
C PHE A 145 3.05 0.77 19.15
N ALA A 146 2.62 -0.09 20.07
CA ALA A 146 3.42 -1.20 20.58
C ALA A 146 3.83 -2.23 19.52
N ASN A 147 3.21 -2.20 18.34
CA ASN A 147 3.59 -3.05 17.21
C ASN A 147 4.73 -2.49 16.35
N GLY A 148 5.25 -1.29 16.63
CA GLY A 148 6.33 -0.66 15.85
C GLY A 148 5.87 0.29 14.74
N LEU A 149 4.56 0.43 14.51
CA LEU A 149 4.03 1.42 13.58
C LEU A 149 3.84 2.76 14.29
N CYS A 150 4.45 3.82 13.77
CA CYS A 150 4.49 5.14 14.42
C CYS A 150 3.86 6.22 13.55
N TRP A 151 2.92 6.97 14.12
CA TRP A 151 2.30 8.10 13.45
C TRP A 151 3.25 9.30 13.43
N VAL A 152 3.45 9.88 12.25
CA VAL A 152 4.36 11.01 12.02
C VAL A 152 3.57 12.29 11.83
N ALA A 153 2.62 12.30 10.91
CA ALA A 153 1.87 13.48 10.53
C ALA A 153 0.49 13.12 9.95
N ALA A 154 -0.41 14.09 9.92
CA ALA A 154 -1.72 13.96 9.31
C ALA A 154 -2.12 15.24 8.57
N GLY A 155 -2.90 15.09 7.50
CA GLY A 155 -3.57 16.19 6.82
C GLY A 155 -5.03 15.84 6.56
N TYR A 156 -5.94 16.75 6.86
CA TYR A 156 -7.37 16.55 6.60
C TYR A 156 -7.99 17.74 5.87
N ASN A 157 -8.66 17.45 4.76
CA ASN A 157 -9.43 18.43 4.01
C ASN A 157 -10.94 18.16 4.18
N PRO A 158 -11.67 19.00 4.93
CA PRO A 158 -13.10 18.79 5.15
C PRO A 158 -13.95 18.94 3.89
N ALA A 159 -13.48 19.66 2.86
CA ALA A 159 -14.23 19.86 1.62
C ALA A 159 -14.23 18.61 0.74
N SER A 160 -13.12 17.87 0.70
CA SER A 160 -13.03 16.59 0.00
C SER A 160 -13.31 15.38 0.89
N GLY A 161 -13.26 15.56 2.22
CA GLY A 161 -13.30 14.48 3.20
C GLY A 161 -12.04 13.62 3.20
N VAL A 162 -10.94 14.07 2.59
CA VAL A 162 -9.70 13.28 2.50
C VAL A 162 -8.88 13.47 3.77
N LEU A 163 -8.57 12.35 4.42
CA LEU A 163 -7.57 12.26 5.49
C LEU A 163 -6.33 11.54 4.94
N GLU A 164 -5.17 12.16 5.05
CA GLU A 164 -3.88 11.51 4.83
C GLU A 164 -3.17 11.31 6.15
N LEU A 165 -2.70 10.09 6.40
CA LEU A 165 -1.88 9.72 7.55
C LEU A 165 -0.49 9.31 7.05
N GLU A 166 0.54 9.85 7.67
CA GLU A 166 1.92 9.47 7.40
C GLU A 166 2.46 8.63 8.55
N TRP A 167 3.05 7.49 8.18
CA TRP A 167 3.51 6.46 9.09
C TRP A 167 4.99 6.17 8.87
N ARG A 168 5.69 5.88 9.97
CA ARG A 168 7.05 5.36 9.98
C ARG A 168 7.10 4.04 10.73
N ILE A 169 7.92 3.12 10.25
CA ILE A 169 8.21 1.86 10.93
C ILE A 169 9.42 2.04 11.84
N GLU A 170 9.28 1.65 13.11
CA GLU A 170 10.36 1.60 14.09
C GLU A 170 10.57 0.15 14.53
N GLY A 171 11.70 -0.43 14.12
CA GLY A 171 12.04 -1.82 14.35
C GLY A 171 11.21 -2.81 13.52
N ASP A 172 11.21 -4.07 13.93
CA ASP A 172 10.38 -5.10 13.31
C ASP A 172 8.93 -4.96 13.77
N LEU A 173 7.99 -5.03 12.81
CA LEU A 173 6.57 -4.98 13.16
C LEU A 173 6.16 -6.22 13.96
N ALA A 174 5.58 -6.00 15.15
CA ALA A 174 4.99 -7.08 15.93
C ALA A 174 3.62 -7.44 15.34
N LEU A 175 3.61 -8.44 14.45
CA LEU A 175 2.43 -8.93 13.77
C LEU A 175 1.91 -10.23 14.40
N PRO A 176 0.58 -10.46 14.41
CA PRO A 176 0.04 -11.79 14.60
C PRO A 176 0.51 -12.73 13.48
N GLU A 177 0.38 -14.04 13.68
CA GLU A 177 0.67 -15.02 12.62
C GLU A 177 -0.21 -14.76 11.38
N ILE A 178 0.44 -14.63 10.20
CA ILE A 178 -0.22 -14.47 8.90
C ILE A 178 0.05 -15.75 8.10
N PRO A 179 -0.85 -16.75 8.14
CA PRO A 179 -0.62 -18.00 7.45
C PRO A 179 -0.76 -17.82 5.93
N LEU A 180 0.07 -18.54 5.18
CA LEU A 180 -0.12 -18.67 3.74
C LEU A 180 -1.37 -19.52 3.45
N ILE A 181 -2.40 -18.89 2.88
CA ILE A 181 -3.69 -19.49 2.55
C ILE A 181 -3.87 -19.55 1.04
N SER A 182 -4.38 -20.66 0.50
CA SER A 182 -4.72 -20.81 -0.92
C SER A 182 -5.61 -19.67 -1.41
N ASN A 183 -5.45 -19.27 -2.68
CA ASN A 183 -6.37 -18.33 -3.32
C ASN A 183 -7.15 -19.06 -4.44
N PRO A 184 -8.50 -19.15 -4.36
CA PRO A 184 -9.38 -18.62 -3.31
C PRO A 184 -9.21 -19.37 -1.96
N PRO A 185 -9.56 -18.71 -0.84
CA PRO A 185 -9.46 -19.32 0.49
C PRO A 185 -10.43 -20.51 0.65
N PRO A 186 -10.07 -21.55 1.41
CA PRO A 186 -11.00 -22.62 1.73
C PRO A 186 -12.22 -22.09 2.51
N PRO A 187 -13.39 -22.75 2.41
CA PRO A 187 -14.58 -22.32 3.14
C PRO A 187 -14.34 -22.19 4.64
N GLY A 188 -14.71 -21.03 5.21
CA GLY A 188 -14.58 -20.75 6.65
C GLY A 188 -13.18 -20.37 7.11
N VAL A 189 -12.20 -20.25 6.20
CA VAL A 189 -10.85 -19.76 6.53
C VAL A 189 -10.79 -18.26 6.37
N TYR A 190 -10.32 -17.56 7.41
CA TYR A 190 -10.08 -16.13 7.35
C TYR A 190 -8.82 -15.83 6.54
N SER A 191 -8.95 -15.03 5.49
CA SER A 191 -7.84 -14.60 4.62
C SER A 191 -7.73 -13.07 4.52
N GLY A 192 -8.28 -12.35 5.50
CA GLY A 192 -8.21 -10.90 5.57
C GLY A 192 -6.90 -10.41 6.20
N PRO A 193 -6.70 -9.08 6.22
CA PRO A 193 -5.53 -8.46 6.84
C PRO A 193 -5.49 -8.74 8.35
N ARG A 194 -4.28 -8.85 8.92
CA ARG A 194 -4.07 -8.99 10.38
C ARG A 194 -3.59 -7.72 11.05
N LEU A 195 -3.50 -6.63 10.31
CA LEU A 195 -3.22 -5.28 10.78
C LEU A 195 -4.01 -4.30 9.90
N ALA A 196 -4.80 -3.43 10.53
CA ALA A 196 -5.49 -2.34 9.86
C ALA A 196 -5.41 -1.07 10.70
N VAL A 197 -5.43 0.08 10.03
CA VAL A 197 -5.71 1.37 10.63
C VAL A 197 -7.21 1.58 10.57
N PHE A 198 -7.86 1.83 11.70
CA PHE A 198 -9.19 2.43 11.68
C PHE A 198 -9.05 3.93 11.68
N ALA A 199 -9.85 4.64 10.89
CA ALA A 199 -9.96 6.09 10.95
C ALA A 199 -11.42 6.49 10.99
N GLN A 200 -11.78 7.39 11.90
CA GLN A 200 -13.16 7.74 12.20
C GLN A 200 -13.31 9.25 12.34
N LEU A 201 -14.43 9.77 11.84
CA LEU A 201 -14.88 11.12 12.07
C LEU A 201 -15.96 11.12 13.15
N LEU A 202 -15.81 11.98 14.14
CA LEU A 202 -16.69 12.09 15.31
C LEU A 202 -17.29 13.50 15.40
N ASP A 203 -18.49 13.63 15.95
CA ASP A 203 -19.06 14.93 16.32
C ASP A 203 -18.57 15.44 17.69
N GLY A 204 -19.00 16.64 18.08
CA GLY A 204 -18.59 17.28 19.33
C GLY A 204 -19.00 16.56 20.62
N ASP A 205 -19.95 15.63 20.54
CA ASP A 205 -20.34 14.75 21.64
C ASP A 205 -19.54 13.43 21.64
N GLY A 206 -18.67 13.25 20.65
CA GLY A 206 -17.87 12.04 20.45
C GLY A 206 -18.62 10.89 19.76
N ASN A 207 -19.78 11.16 19.14
CA ASN A 207 -20.51 10.13 18.40
C ASN A 207 -19.87 9.89 17.03
N PHE A 208 -19.83 8.63 16.63
CA PHE A 208 -19.37 8.21 15.31
C PHE A 208 -20.24 8.79 14.18
N LEU A 209 -19.59 9.39 13.18
CA LEU A 209 -20.22 9.89 11.96
C LEU A 209 -19.94 8.99 10.76
N ILE A 210 -18.66 8.72 10.50
CA ILE A 210 -18.18 7.87 9.40
C ILE A 210 -16.81 7.30 9.74
N GLY A 211 -16.44 6.19 9.11
CA GLY A 211 -15.13 5.58 9.25
C GLY A 211 -14.68 4.90 7.97
N ASP A 212 -13.37 4.74 7.85
CA ASP A 212 -12.70 4.12 6.71
C ASP A 212 -11.46 3.40 7.21
N ASP A 213 -11.42 2.08 7.00
CA ASP A 213 -10.48 1.18 7.65
C ASP A 213 -9.61 0.46 6.62
N GLY A 214 -8.32 0.38 6.87
CA GLY A 214 -7.38 -0.40 6.07
C GLY A 214 -5.94 -0.06 6.39
N LEU A 215 -5.00 -0.80 5.81
CA LEU A 215 -3.57 -0.50 5.88
C LEU A 215 -3.03 -0.11 4.49
N TRP A 216 -3.46 -0.83 3.45
CA TRP A 216 -3.11 -0.62 2.03
C TRP A 216 -1.61 -0.68 1.71
N VAL A 217 -0.81 -1.21 2.64
CA VAL A 217 0.55 -1.71 2.44
C VAL A 217 0.60 -3.15 2.99
N ASP A 218 1.41 -4.03 2.41
CA ASP A 218 1.61 -5.39 2.93
C ASP A 218 2.51 -5.33 4.17
N PRO A 219 1.99 -5.59 5.39
CA PRO A 219 2.76 -5.43 6.61
C PRO A 219 3.93 -6.44 6.72
N GLU A 220 3.89 -7.56 6.00
CA GLU A 220 5.00 -8.54 6.01
C GLU A 220 6.21 -8.05 5.19
N THR A 221 6.04 -6.99 4.40
CA THR A 221 7.09 -6.47 3.51
C THR A 221 7.77 -5.22 4.06
N LEU A 222 7.16 -4.60 5.07
CA LEU A 222 7.66 -3.38 5.71
C LEU A 222 8.86 -3.68 6.61
N ARG A 223 9.76 -2.71 6.70
CA ARG A 223 11.01 -2.80 7.47
C ARG A 223 11.25 -1.54 8.28
N ASP A 224 12.12 -1.67 9.28
CA ASP A 224 12.61 -0.54 10.07
C ASP A 224 13.05 0.64 9.18
N GLY A 225 12.55 1.83 9.52
CA GLY A 225 12.82 3.07 8.80
C GLY A 225 11.95 3.31 7.56
N ASP A 226 11.13 2.35 7.11
CA ASP A 226 10.20 2.58 6.00
C ASP A 226 9.19 3.68 6.38
N VAL A 227 8.81 4.50 5.40
CA VAL A 227 7.84 5.58 5.53
C VAL A 227 6.80 5.46 4.43
N PHE A 228 5.52 5.52 4.78
CA PHE A 228 4.44 5.52 3.80
C PHE A 228 3.34 6.49 4.19
N ARG A 229 2.64 6.98 3.17
CA ARG A 229 1.42 7.74 3.29
C ARG A 229 0.22 6.88 3.00
N GLN A 230 -0.84 7.11 3.75
CA GLN A 230 -2.08 6.38 3.72
C GLN A 230 -3.24 7.36 3.54
N ARG A 231 -4.19 7.07 2.64
CA ARG A 231 -5.38 7.89 2.41
C ARG A 231 -6.65 7.20 2.89
N HIS A 232 -7.48 7.95 3.60
CA HIS A 232 -8.82 7.61 4.04
C HIS A 232 -9.84 8.63 3.51
N TYR A 233 -11.08 8.20 3.27
CA TYR A 233 -12.21 9.04 2.86
C TYR A 233 -13.23 9.13 4.00
N LEU A 234 -13.25 10.27 4.68
CA LEU A 234 -14.07 10.61 5.83
C LEU A 234 -14.96 11.82 5.52
N SER A 235 -15.79 11.76 4.50
CA SER A 235 -16.75 12.84 4.19
C SER A 235 -17.86 12.90 5.25
N ALA A 236 -18.00 14.05 5.91
CA ALA A 236 -19.04 14.25 6.92
C ALA A 236 -20.45 14.11 6.30
N PRO A 237 -21.37 13.38 6.95
CA PRO A 237 -22.76 13.31 6.49
C PRO A 237 -23.46 14.68 6.53
N ASP A 238 -24.39 14.91 5.61
CA ASP A 238 -25.14 16.16 5.52
C ASP A 238 -25.79 16.56 6.85
N GLY A 239 -25.59 17.82 7.26
CA GLY A 239 -26.15 18.39 8.48
C GLY A 239 -25.49 17.89 9.78
N ARG A 240 -24.42 17.10 9.69
CA ARG A 240 -23.58 16.74 10.85
C ARG A 240 -22.32 17.60 10.85
N VAL A 241 -21.95 18.08 12.03
CA VAL A 241 -20.73 18.87 12.22
C VAL A 241 -19.65 17.95 12.78
N PRO A 242 -18.59 17.65 12.02
CA PRO A 242 -17.46 16.90 12.54
C PRO A 242 -16.63 17.79 13.49
N ALA A 243 -16.12 17.20 14.56
CA ALA A 243 -15.30 17.88 15.55
C ALA A 243 -13.94 17.19 15.72
N THR A 244 -13.89 15.86 15.64
CA THR A 244 -12.67 15.11 15.96
C THR A 244 -12.44 14.00 14.93
N ILE A 245 -11.18 13.76 14.58
CA ILE A 245 -10.74 12.55 13.89
C ILE A 245 -10.09 11.64 14.91
N ALA A 246 -10.50 10.37 14.94
CA ALA A 246 -9.90 9.34 15.79
C ALA A 246 -9.35 8.20 14.92
N PHE A 247 -8.12 7.78 15.15
CA PHE A 247 -7.52 6.66 14.41
C PHE A 247 -6.56 5.84 15.26
N GLY A 248 -6.37 4.58 14.89
CA GLY A 248 -5.48 3.68 15.61
C GLY A 248 -5.37 2.33 14.92
N LEU A 249 -4.74 1.36 15.57
CA LEU A 249 -4.40 0.08 14.96
C LEU A 249 -5.20 -1.07 15.59
N TYR A 250 -5.58 -2.05 14.78
CA TYR A 250 -6.22 -3.27 15.27
C TYR A 250 -6.05 -4.48 14.37
N ASP A 251 -6.17 -5.67 14.95
CA ASP A 251 -6.26 -6.93 14.21
C ASP A 251 -7.72 -7.16 13.79
N PRO A 252 -8.06 -7.09 12.49
CA PRO A 252 -9.42 -7.27 12.03
C PRO A 252 -10.01 -8.67 12.28
N LEU A 253 -9.18 -9.69 12.52
CA LEU A 253 -9.66 -11.02 12.89
C LEU A 253 -10.20 -11.06 14.33
N THR A 254 -9.48 -10.43 15.27
CA THR A 254 -9.77 -10.55 16.71
C THR A 254 -10.47 -9.32 17.29
N GLY A 255 -10.36 -8.17 16.63
CA GLY A 255 -10.77 -6.87 17.13
C GLY A 255 -9.83 -6.28 18.18
N GLU A 256 -8.69 -6.94 18.46
CA GLU A 256 -7.70 -6.44 19.42
C GLU A 256 -7.05 -5.16 18.92
N ARG A 257 -6.93 -4.16 19.80
CA ARG A 257 -6.33 -2.85 19.52
C ARG A 257 -4.89 -2.82 20.01
N TRP A 258 -3.96 -2.36 19.18
CA TRP A 258 -2.63 -2.02 19.69
C TRP A 258 -2.67 -0.70 20.44
N ARG A 259 -1.89 -0.63 21.52
CA ARG A 259 -1.77 0.57 22.33
C ARG A 259 -0.48 1.31 22.05
N THR A 260 -0.50 2.62 22.20
CA THR A 260 0.68 3.47 22.28
C THR A 260 1.42 3.27 23.61
N ALA A 261 2.64 3.80 23.73
CA ALA A 261 3.46 3.67 24.94
C ALA A 261 2.80 4.26 26.21
N ASP A 262 1.94 5.27 26.06
CA ASP A 262 1.15 5.88 27.14
C ASP A 262 -0.17 5.12 27.42
N GLY A 263 -0.45 4.06 26.68
CA GLY A 263 -1.58 3.15 26.89
C GLY A 263 -2.87 3.52 26.14
N ALA A 264 -2.87 4.58 25.31
CA ALA A 264 -4.00 4.89 24.45
C ALA A 264 -4.13 3.84 23.32
N ASP A 265 -5.35 3.58 22.85
CA ASP A 265 -5.61 2.69 21.70
C ASP A 265 -5.95 3.45 20.41
N GLN A 266 -5.95 4.78 20.49
CA GLN A 266 -6.24 5.69 19.39
C GLN A 266 -5.58 7.05 19.63
N LEU A 267 -5.30 7.72 18.53
CA LEU A 267 -4.90 9.12 18.45
C LEU A 267 -6.11 9.95 18.09
N ARG A 268 -6.17 11.19 18.58
CA ARG A 268 -7.28 12.12 18.35
C ARG A 268 -6.76 13.45 17.83
N LEU A 269 -7.38 13.93 16.76
CA LEU A 269 -7.09 15.22 16.14
C LEU A 269 -8.34 16.09 16.20
N GLU A 270 -8.24 17.21 16.90
CA GLU A 270 -9.34 18.18 16.98
C GLU A 270 -9.37 19.05 15.72
N LEU A 271 -10.54 19.09 15.08
CA LEU A 271 -10.80 19.97 13.95
C LEU A 271 -11.03 21.38 14.47
N MET A 272 -10.42 22.36 13.80
CA MET A 272 -10.73 23.76 14.08
C MET A 272 -12.19 24.04 13.69
N GLU A 273 -12.90 24.81 14.51
CA GLU A 273 -14.23 25.30 14.16
C GLU A 273 -14.17 26.02 12.82
N GLN A 274 -15.04 25.62 11.89
CA GLN A 274 -15.17 26.22 10.55
C GLN A 274 -16.05 27.46 10.59
#